data_AF-A0A4S2G4I4-F1
#
_entry.id   AF-A0A4S2G4I4-F1
#
_cell.length_a   1.000
_cell.length_b   1.000
_cell.length_c   1.000
_cell.angle_alpha   90.00
_cell.angle_beta   90.00
_cell.angle_gamma   90.00
#
_symmetry.space_group_name_H-M   'P 1'
#
loop_
_entity.id
_entity.type
_entity.pdbx_description
1 polymer ?
#
loop_
_entity_poly.entity_id
_entity_poly.type
_entity_poly.pdbx_seq_one_letter_code
_entity_poly.pdbx_strand_id
1 'polypeptide(L)'
;MLQSLCGITVAVIASVVSVEFSGKPLFKTEGSKVNGSRQEKSILEFSTLQVLPEGENLAFIVSGANGRQYLIGSREPRFPVINYSDTAGSPSGDAAIRTYKITHLAQKSALPCIL
;
A
#
# COMPACT_ATOMS: atom_id res chain seq x y z
N MET A 1 8.49 -13.11 -4.09
CA MET A 1 7.82 -12.24 -5.11
C MET A 1 8.03 -12.59 -6.60
N LEU A 2 9.01 -13.42 -6.99
CA LEU A 2 9.36 -13.64 -8.41
C LEU A 2 8.26 -14.29 -9.27
N GLN A 3 7.38 -15.12 -8.69
CA GLN A 3 6.28 -15.77 -9.43
C GLN A 3 5.29 -14.77 -10.05
N SER A 4 5.09 -13.61 -9.41
CA SER A 4 4.24 -12.54 -9.95
C SER A 4 4.81 -11.91 -11.22
N LEU A 5 6.13 -11.95 -11.43
CA LEU A 5 6.74 -11.50 -12.69
C LEU A 5 6.28 -12.36 -13.87
N CYS A 6 5.90 -13.61 -13.62
CA CYS A 6 5.33 -14.53 -14.61
C CYS A 6 3.80 -14.36 -14.76
N GLY A 7 3.18 -13.36 -14.13
CA GLY A 7 1.73 -13.13 -14.19
C GLY A 7 0.90 -14.03 -13.27
N ILE A 8 1.55 -14.77 -12.37
CA ILE A 8 0.86 -15.64 -11.41
C ILE A 8 0.22 -14.79 -10.31
N THR A 9 -1.05 -15.07 -10.03
CA THR A 9 -1.79 -14.45 -8.92
C THR A 9 -1.38 -15.08 -7.60
N VAL A 10 -1.13 -14.25 -6.58
CA VAL A 10 -0.65 -14.70 -5.27
C VAL A 10 -1.84 -14.90 -4.32
N ALA A 11 -1.98 -16.08 -3.74
CA ALA A 11 -2.92 -16.32 -2.65
C ALA A 11 -2.33 -15.80 -1.33
N VAL A 12 -3.07 -14.97 -0.60
CA VAL A 12 -2.64 -14.42 0.69
C VAL A 12 -3.32 -15.18 1.82
N ILE A 13 -2.59 -16.11 2.43
CA ILE A 13 -3.08 -16.91 3.56
C ILE A 13 -2.48 -16.31 4.85
N ALA A 14 -3.01 -15.17 5.28
CA ALA A 14 -2.55 -14.46 6.47
C ALA A 14 -3.70 -13.72 7.17
N SER A 15 -3.52 -13.38 8.45
CA SER A 15 -4.46 -12.51 9.16
C SER A 15 -4.43 -11.12 8.55
N VAL A 16 -5.60 -10.62 8.14
CA VAL A 16 -5.75 -9.29 7.52
C VAL A 16 -6.65 -8.43 8.38
N VAL A 17 -6.24 -7.18 8.58
CA VAL A 17 -7.00 -6.18 9.32
C VAL A 17 -7.50 -5.14 8.33
N SER A 18 -8.83 -4.95 8.30
CA SER A 18 -9.46 -3.92 7.46
C SER A 18 -9.20 -2.55 8.07
N VAL A 19 -8.59 -1.66 7.29
CA VAL A 19 -8.37 -0.26 7.66
C VAL A 19 -9.45 0.59 7.03
N GLU A 20 -10.27 1.23 7.85
CA GLU A 20 -11.25 2.19 7.38
C GLU A 20 -10.54 3.47 6.96
N PHE A 21 -10.94 4.05 5.82
CA PHE A 21 -10.38 5.29 5.32
C PHE A 21 -11.48 6.31 5.03
N SER A 22 -11.11 7.58 5.08
CA SER A 22 -11.98 8.72 4.78
C SER A 22 -11.54 9.40 3.48
N GLY A 23 -12.51 9.91 2.73
CA GLY A 23 -12.25 10.59 1.45
C GLY A 23 -11.99 9.61 0.29
N LYS A 24 -11.17 10.05 -0.67
CA LYS A 24 -10.85 9.28 -1.87
C LYS A 24 -9.41 8.76 -1.77
N PRO A 25 -9.20 7.46 -1.49
CA PRO A 25 -7.86 6.90 -1.49
C PRO A 25 -7.30 6.91 -2.92
N LEU A 26 -5.99 7.05 -3.02
CA LEU A 26 -5.28 7.03 -4.29
C LEU A 26 -4.33 5.85 -4.31
N PHE A 27 -4.46 5.03 -5.34
CA PHE A 27 -3.49 3.99 -5.66
C PHE A 27 -2.93 4.25 -7.06
N LYS A 28 -1.61 4.40 -7.16
CA LYS A 28 -0.89 4.60 -8.42
C LYS A 28 0.28 3.64 -8.50
N THR A 29 0.56 3.20 -9.71
CA THR A 29 1.74 2.38 -10.00
C THR A 29 2.45 2.96 -11.22
N GLU A 30 3.75 3.19 -11.08
CA GLU A 30 4.61 3.79 -12.10
C GLU A 30 5.72 2.80 -12.46
N GLY A 31 5.98 2.63 -13.76
CA GLY A 31 7.06 1.78 -14.25
C GLY A 31 8.20 2.62 -14.82
N SER A 32 9.42 2.34 -14.40
CA SER A 32 10.64 2.93 -14.96
C SER A 32 11.65 1.84 -15.34
N LYS A 33 12.65 2.21 -16.14
CA LYS A 33 13.83 1.37 -16.38
C LYS A 33 15.01 1.98 -15.66
N VAL A 34 15.64 1.22 -14.78
CA VAL A 34 16.82 1.64 -14.01
C VAL A 34 17.92 0.62 -14.28
N ASN A 35 19.07 1.08 -14.80
CA ASN A 35 20.22 0.24 -15.12
C ASN A 35 19.86 -0.99 -15.99
N GLY A 36 19.02 -0.79 -17.01
CA GLY A 36 18.56 -1.85 -17.92
C GLY A 36 17.48 -2.80 -17.34
N SER A 37 17.17 -2.70 -16.04
CA SER A 37 16.13 -3.52 -15.39
C SER A 37 14.83 -2.74 -15.22
N ARG A 38 13.69 -3.43 -15.32
CA ARG A 38 12.38 -2.84 -15.01
C ARG A 38 12.27 -2.63 -13.50
N GLN A 39 11.84 -1.44 -13.11
CA GLN A 39 11.47 -1.10 -11.75
C GLN A 39 10.04 -0.58 -11.75
N GLU A 40 9.30 -0.91 -10.70
CA GLU A 40 7.93 -0.47 -10.48
C GLU A 40 7.85 0.20 -9.10
N LYS A 41 7.20 1.35 -9.07
CA LYS A 41 6.93 2.12 -7.86
C LYS A 41 5.42 2.13 -7.63
N SER A 42 4.97 1.58 -6.50
CA SER A 42 3.58 1.74 -6.07
C SER A 42 3.48 2.84 -5.03
N ILE A 43 2.45 3.66 -5.16
CA ILE A 43 2.11 4.75 -4.25
C ILE A 43 0.67 4.53 -3.80
N LEU A 44 0.47 4.39 -2.49
CA LEU A 44 -0.82 4.28 -1.85
C LEU A 44 -0.98 5.45 -0.88
N GLU A 45 -2.00 6.27 -1.10
CA GLU A 45 -2.32 7.43 -0.26
C GLU A 45 -3.75 7.30 0.24
N PHE A 46 -3.95 7.39 1.55
CA PHE A 46 -5.27 7.39 2.17
C PHE A 46 -5.24 8.10 3.51
N SER A 47 -6.39 8.56 3.95
CA SER A 47 -6.57 9.21 5.24
C SER A 47 -7.41 8.31 6.15
N THR A 48 -7.04 8.18 7.41
CA THR A 48 -7.75 7.35 8.38
C THR A 48 -7.68 7.96 9.78
N LEU A 49 -8.62 7.56 10.64
CA LEU A 49 -8.58 7.82 12.08
C LEU A 49 -7.76 6.76 12.84
N GLN A 50 -7.44 5.64 12.18
CA GLN A 50 -6.73 4.52 12.80
C GLN A 50 -5.21 4.74 12.74
N VAL A 51 -4.53 4.41 13.83
CA VAL A 51 -3.07 4.38 13.87
C VAL A 51 -2.60 3.01 13.38
N LEU A 52 -1.78 3.00 12.33
CA LEU A 52 -1.17 1.77 11.84
C LEU A 52 -0.06 1.33 12.80
N PRO A 53 0.20 0.01 12.95
CA PRO A 53 1.30 -0.47 13.77
C PRO A 53 2.65 0.15 13.33
N GLU A 54 3.36 0.74 14.28
CA GLU A 54 4.67 1.36 14.05
C GLU A 54 5.79 0.38 14.42
N GLY A 55 6.93 0.44 13.71
CA GLY A 55 8.08 -0.44 13.96
C GLY A 55 7.96 -1.86 13.36
N GLU A 56 6.87 -2.16 12.66
CA GLU A 56 6.65 -3.43 11.98
C GLU A 56 6.78 -3.32 10.45
N ASN A 57 7.18 -4.42 9.81
CA ASN A 57 7.22 -4.52 8.34
C ASN A 57 5.83 -4.88 7.80
N LEU A 58 5.03 -3.86 7.49
CA LEU A 58 3.67 -4.03 7.00
C LEU A 58 3.62 -4.31 5.49
N ALA A 59 2.59 -5.06 5.09
CA ALA A 59 2.18 -5.22 3.70
C ALA A 59 0.72 -4.74 3.57
N PHE A 60 0.37 -4.26 2.37
CA PHE A 60 -0.94 -3.64 2.13
C PHE A 60 -1.67 -4.38 1.02
N ILE A 61 -2.97 -4.63 1.22
CA ILE A 61 -3.84 -5.17 0.19
C ILE A 61 -4.80 -4.07 -0.24
N VAL A 62 -4.79 -3.75 -1.53
CA VAL A 62 -5.67 -2.75 -2.13
C VAL A 62 -6.77 -3.47 -2.88
N SER A 63 -8.01 -3.32 -2.43
CA SER A 63 -9.20 -3.79 -3.12
C SER A 63 -9.78 -2.68 -3.99
N GLY A 64 -9.71 -2.85 -5.31
CA GLY A 64 -10.29 -1.92 -6.27
C GLY A 64 -11.79 -2.09 -6.44
N ALA A 65 -12.48 -1.03 -6.88
CA ALA A 65 -13.92 -1.06 -7.16
C ALA A 65 -14.33 -2.07 -8.26
N ASN A 66 -13.37 -2.51 -9.07
CA ASN A 66 -13.55 -3.56 -10.08
C ASN A 66 -13.43 -5.00 -9.51
N GLY A 67 -13.32 -5.15 -8.19
CA GLY A 67 -13.13 -6.43 -7.52
C GLY A 67 -11.71 -7.00 -7.62
N ARG A 68 -10.77 -6.30 -8.27
CA ARG A 68 -9.37 -6.75 -8.34
C ARG A 68 -8.62 -6.34 -7.09
N GLN A 69 -7.78 -7.25 -6.59
CA GLN A 69 -6.97 -7.02 -5.40
C GLN A 69 -5.48 -7.01 -5.75
N TYR A 70 -4.74 -6.13 -5.08
CA TYR A 70 -3.31 -5.97 -5.28
C TYR A 70 -2.58 -6.00 -3.93
N LEU A 71 -1.56 -6.84 -3.82
CA LEU A 71 -0.65 -6.90 -2.69
C LEU A 71 0.54 -5.96 -2.97
N ILE A 72 0.85 -5.12 -1.98
CA ILE A 72 1.97 -4.18 -1.97
C ILE A 72 2.88 -4.53 -0.79
N GLY A 73 4.13 -4.86 -1.11
CA GLY A 73 5.09 -5.34 -0.12
C GLY A 73 4.88 -6.80 0.27
N SER A 74 5.83 -7.31 1.05
CA SER A 74 5.79 -8.66 1.60
C SER A 74 6.75 -8.74 2.80
N ARG A 75 6.91 -9.94 3.38
CA ARG A 75 7.94 -10.20 4.40
C ARG A 75 9.36 -10.27 3.82
N GLU A 76 9.52 -10.30 2.49
CA GLU A 76 10.82 -10.24 1.82
C GLU A 76 11.41 -8.82 1.84
N PRO A 77 12.75 -8.66 1.84
CA PRO A 77 13.40 -7.35 1.82
C PRO A 77 12.94 -6.45 0.66
N ARG A 78 12.99 -5.12 0.91
CA ARG A 78 12.28 -4.03 0.20
C ARG A 78 10.87 -3.82 0.76
N PHE A 79 10.82 -3.46 2.03
CA PHE A 79 9.57 -3.15 2.71
C PHE A 79 8.97 -1.83 2.19
N PRO A 80 7.63 -1.69 2.20
CA PRO A 80 6.99 -0.41 1.93
C PRO A 80 7.47 0.67 2.93
N VAL A 81 7.79 1.85 2.41
CA VAL A 81 8.10 3.03 3.21
C VAL A 81 6.80 3.76 3.51
N ILE A 82 6.47 3.87 4.80
CA ILE A 82 5.24 4.50 5.29
C ILE A 82 5.59 5.89 5.81
N ASN A 83 5.07 6.92 5.15
CA ASN A 83 5.11 8.29 5.65
C ASN A 83 3.69 8.69 6.08
N TYR A 84 3.57 9.52 7.11
CA TYR A 84 2.28 10.06 7.51
C TYR A 84 2.41 11.54 7.88
N SER A 85 1.29 12.25 7.74
CA SER A 85 1.12 13.62 8.21
C SER A 85 -0.12 13.70 9.09
N ASP A 86 0.04 14.29 10.26
CA ASP A 86 -1.06 14.52 11.20
C ASP A 86 -1.65 15.91 10.99
N THR A 87 -2.97 15.96 10.77
CA THR A 87 -3.71 17.22 10.84
C THR A 87 -4.29 17.33 12.25
N ALA A 88 -3.75 18.26 13.05
CA ALA A 88 -4.35 18.60 14.33
C ALA A 88 -5.72 19.23 14.08
N GLY A 89 -6.79 18.57 14.54
CA GLY A 89 -8.16 19.07 14.41
C GLY A 89 -8.27 20.50 14.93
N SER A 90 -9.08 21.32 14.25
CA SER A 90 -9.34 22.68 14.71
C SER A 90 -10.29 22.66 15.92
N PRO A 91 -10.22 23.64 16.85
CA PRO A 91 -11.19 23.78 17.95
C PRO A 91 -12.64 23.94 17.47
N SER A 92 -12.84 24.20 16.18
CA SER A 92 -14.13 24.37 15.52
C SER A 92 -14.81 23.05 15.13
N GLY A 93 -14.21 21.89 15.46
CA GLY A 93 -14.84 20.58 15.32
C GLY A 93 -14.32 19.69 14.18
N ASP A 94 -13.20 20.04 13.56
CA ASP A 94 -12.57 19.15 12.58
C ASP A 94 -11.93 17.95 13.28
N ALA A 95 -12.22 16.74 12.81
CA ALA A 95 -11.61 15.52 13.33
C ALA A 95 -10.09 15.50 13.05
N ALA A 96 -9.31 15.01 14.02
CA ALA A 96 -7.90 14.73 13.81
C ALA A 96 -7.76 13.55 12.85
N ILE A 97 -7.35 13.81 11.61
CA ILE A 97 -7.21 12.81 10.56
C ILE A 97 -5.73 12.65 10.24
N ARG A 98 -5.27 11.39 10.18
CA ARG A 98 -3.91 11.05 9.77
C ARG A 98 -3.92 10.64 8.31
N THR A 99 -3.09 11.29 7.50
CA THR A 99 -2.93 10.96 6.09
C THR A 99 -1.66 10.17 5.89
N TYR A 100 -1.79 8.96 5.37
CA TYR A 100 -0.66 8.07 5.06
C TYR A 100 -0.31 8.12 3.58
N LYS A 101 0.98 8.07 3.32
CA LYS A 101 1.59 7.92 2.00
C LYS A 101 2.59 6.77 2.06
N ILE A 102 2.17 5.63 1.52
CA ILE A 102 2.97 4.43 1.44
C ILE A 102 3.61 4.36 0.05
N THR A 103 4.90 4.10 0.01
CA THR A 103 5.65 3.91 -1.24
C THR A 103 6.42 2.60 -1.22
N HIS A 104 6.32 1.81 -2.28
CA HIS A 104 7.05 0.55 -2.40
C HIS A 104 7.78 0.49 -3.75
N LEU A 105 9.05 0.08 -3.71
CA LEU A 105 9.94 0.02 -4.87
C LEU A 105 10.44 -1.42 -5.06
N ALA A 106 10.02 -2.03 -6.16
CA ALA A 106 10.40 -3.40 -6.50
C ALA A 106 10.47 -3.60 -8.02
N GLN A 107 10.93 -4.76 -8.48
CA GLN A 107 10.89 -5.10 -9.91
C GLN A 107 9.44 -5.24 -10.41
N LYS A 108 8.57 -5.74 -9.51
CA LYS A 108 7.11 -5.71 -9.59
C LYS A 108 6.61 -5.35 -8.20
N SER A 109 5.90 -4.24 -8.08
CA SER A 109 5.51 -3.65 -6.79
C SER A 109 4.05 -3.92 -6.45
N ALA A 110 3.18 -3.94 -7.46
CA ALA A 110 1.77 -4.28 -7.32
C ALA A 110 1.52 -5.70 -7.84
N LEU A 111 1.31 -6.64 -6.92
CA LEU A 111 1.12 -8.06 -7.25
C LEU A 111 -0.38 -8.38 -7.26
N PRO A 112 -0.94 -8.96 -8.33
CA PRO A 112 -2.32 -9.46 -8.29
C PRO A 112 -2.45 -10.50 -7.19
N CYS A 113 -3.46 -10.36 -6.34
CA CYS A 113 -3.68 -11.29 -5.23
C CYS A 113 -5.14 -11.70 -5.07
N ILE A 114 -5.33 -12.79 -4.33
CA ILE A 114 -6.63 -13.27 -3.85
C ILE A 114 -6.48 -13.52 -2.35
N LEU A 115 -7.40 -12.94 -1.59
CA LEU A 115 -7.62 -13.22 -0.17
C LEU A 115 -8.42 -14.50 0.03
#